data_AF-A0A7X2MNJ6-F1
#
_entry.id   AF-A0A7X2MNJ6-F1
#
_cell.length_a   1.000
_cell.length_b   1.000
_cell.length_c   1.000
_cell.angle_alpha   90.00
_cell.angle_beta   90.00
_cell.angle_gamma   90.00
#
_symmetry.space_group_name_H-M   'P 1'
#
loop_
_entity.id
_entity.type
_entity.pdbx_description
1 polymer ?
#
loop_
_entity_poly.entity_id
_entity_poly.type
_entity_poly.pdbx_seq_one_letter_code
_entity_poly.pdbx_strand_id
1 'polypeptide(L)' 'SAALGYLGQPAHPEVLKVIKHIFERAKAAGKPSGILAPVEADARRYLEWGATFVAVGSDVGMFRNASQALCDKFKR' A
#
# COMPACT_ATOMS: atom_id res chain seq x y z
N SER A 1 5.76 -6.06 -7.01
CA SER A 1 7.11 -5.48 -7.15
C SER A 1 8.16 -6.56 -7.44
N ALA A 2 8.33 -7.57 -6.57
CA ALA A 2 9.25 -8.70 -6.80
C ALA A 2 9.05 -9.42 -8.15
N ALA A 3 7.81 -9.77 -8.50
CA ALA A 3 7.47 -10.40 -9.78
C ALA A 3 7.78 -9.53 -11.02
N LEU A 4 7.99 -8.22 -10.84
CA LEU A 4 8.37 -7.27 -11.89
C LEU A 4 9.88 -6.95 -11.85
N GLY A 5 10.68 -7.67 -11.05
CA GLY A 5 12.11 -7.42 -10.87
C GLY A 5 12.46 -6.31 -9.86
N TYR A 6 11.47 -5.72 -9.19
CA TYR A 6 11.63 -4.60 -8.25
C TYR A 6 11.44 -5.04 -6.80
N LEU A 7 12.16 -6.07 -6.35
CA LEU A 7 12.04 -6.59 -4.98
C LEU A 7 12.28 -5.46 -3.96
N GLY A 8 11.38 -5.34 -2.98
CA GLY A 8 11.45 -4.29 -1.95
C GLY A 8 11.08 -2.88 -2.43
N GLN A 9 10.73 -2.68 -3.71
CA GLN A 9 10.46 -1.36 -4.29
C GLN A 9 9.01 -1.25 -4.82
N PRO A 10 7.98 -1.26 -3.96
CA PRO A 10 6.59 -1.17 -4.39
C PRO A 10 6.21 0.18 -5.03
N ALA A 11 6.93 1.25 -4.70
CA ALA A 11 6.73 2.58 -5.27
C ALA A 11 7.47 2.81 -6.61
N HIS A 12 8.16 1.79 -7.14
CA HIS A 12 8.86 1.93 -8.43
C HIS A 12 7.84 2.26 -9.55
N PRO A 13 8.13 3.21 -10.46
CA PRO A 13 7.19 3.66 -11.48
C PRO A 13 6.54 2.52 -12.30
N GLU A 14 7.30 1.51 -12.68
CA GLU A 14 6.76 0.34 -13.41
C GLU A 14 5.79 -0.50 -12.58
N VAL A 15 6.02 -0.60 -11.26
CA VAL A 15 5.08 -1.30 -10.36
C VAL A 15 3.79 -0.49 -10.24
N LEU A 16 3.89 0.83 -10.10
CA LEU A 16 2.74 1.73 -10.01
C LEU A 16 1.90 1.72 -11.30
N LYS A 17 2.54 1.69 -12.48
CA LYS A 17 1.86 1.53 -13.77
C LYS A 17 1.04 0.25 -13.81
N VAL A 18 1.61 -0.88 -13.39
CA VAL A 18 0.91 -2.17 -13.36
C VAL A 18 -0.23 -2.17 -12.35
N ILE A 19 -0.06 -1.60 -11.16
CA ILE A 19 -1.14 -1.45 -10.16
C ILE A 19 -2.31 -0.65 -10.75
N LYS A 20 -2.02 0.51 -11.35
CA LYS A 20 -3.05 1.37 -11.95
C LYS A 20 -3.77 0.65 -13.08
N HIS A 21 -3.03 -0.04 -13.94
CA HIS A 21 -3.61 -0.85 -15.02
C HIS A 21 -4.58 -1.91 -14.47
N ILE A 22 -4.21 -2.64 -13.42
CA ILE A 22 -5.09 -3.65 -12.80
C ILE A 22 -6.38 -3.03 -12.29
N PHE A 23 -6.31 -1.85 -11.63
CA PHE A 23 -7.51 -1.13 -11.18
C PHE A 23 -8.41 -0.72 -12.35
N GLU A 24 -7.83 -0.21 -13.43
CA GLU A 24 -8.58 0.14 -14.66
C GLU A 24 -9.26 -1.09 -15.28
N ARG A 25 -8.60 -2.25 -15.32
CA ARG A 25 -9.18 -3.50 -15.82
C ARG A 25 -10.30 -4.04 -14.92
N ALA A 26 -10.12 -4.01 -13.59
CA ALA A 26 -11.15 -4.40 -12.64
C ALA A 26 -12.40 -3.53 -12.78
N LYS A 27 -12.20 -2.20 -12.89
CA LYS A 27 -13.28 -1.24 -13.13
C LYS A 27 -14.00 -1.51 -14.45
N ALA A 28 -13.27 -1.76 -15.54
CA ALA A 28 -13.86 -2.09 -16.84
C ALA A 28 -14.69 -3.38 -16.80
N ALA A 29 -14.36 -4.32 -15.92
CA ALA A 29 -15.11 -5.55 -15.69
C ALA A 29 -16.25 -5.40 -14.66
N GLY A 30 -16.50 -4.20 -14.13
CA GLY A 30 -17.50 -3.96 -13.09
C GLY A 30 -17.19 -4.64 -11.76
N LYS A 31 -15.90 -4.88 -11.46
CA LYS A 31 -15.44 -5.53 -10.22
C LYS A 31 -14.73 -4.53 -9.31
N PRO A 32 -14.97 -4.59 -7.99
CA PRO A 32 -14.21 -3.77 -7.06
C PRO A 32 -12.72 -4.18 -7.07
N SER A 33 -11.84 -3.25 -6.75
CA SER A 33 -10.41 -3.49 -6.61
C SER A 33 -9.90 -3.09 -5.24
N GLY A 34 -8.82 -3.72 -4.80
CA GLY A 34 -8.25 -3.48 -3.49
C GLY A 34 -6.79 -3.88 -3.38
N ILE A 35 -6.14 -3.40 -2.33
CA ILE A 35 -4.69 -3.48 -2.15
C ILE A 35 -4.31 -3.31 -0.67
N LEU A 36 -3.15 -3.83 -0.29
CA LEU A 36 -2.48 -3.55 0.99
C LEU A 36 -1.54 -2.35 0.83
N ALA A 37 -1.76 -1.30 1.62
CA ALA A 37 -1.00 -0.06 1.60
C ALA A 37 -0.77 0.46 3.04
N PRO A 38 0.27 -0.02 3.74
CA PRO A 38 0.57 0.39 5.11
C PRO A 38 1.14 1.82 5.22
N VAL A 39 1.50 2.44 4.09
CA VAL A 39 1.95 3.84 3.99
C VAL A 39 0.74 4.69 3.62
N GLU A 40 0.43 5.71 4.43
CA GLU A 40 -0.76 6.54 4.27
C GLU A 40 -0.84 7.20 2.88
N ALA A 41 0.26 7.75 2.39
CA ALA A 41 0.32 8.40 1.08
C ALA A 41 -0.04 7.43 -0.06
N ASP A 42 0.38 6.16 0.05
CA ASP A 42 0.06 5.13 -0.93
C ASP A 42 -1.42 4.73 -0.84
N ALA A 43 -1.97 4.57 0.38
CA ALA A 43 -3.38 4.27 0.58
C ALA A 43 -4.29 5.35 -0.04
N ARG A 44 -3.98 6.63 0.21
CA ARG A 44 -4.69 7.77 -0.39
C ARG A 44 -4.62 7.75 -1.92
N ARG A 45 -3.43 7.56 -2.48
CA ARG A 45 -3.22 7.44 -3.94
C ARG A 45 -4.08 6.32 -4.54
N TYR A 46 -4.15 5.15 -3.90
CA TYR A 46 -4.93 4.03 -4.43
C TYR A 46 -6.44 4.24 -4.30
N LEU A 47 -6.90 4.89 -3.23
CA LEU A 47 -8.29 5.33 -3.09
C LEU A 47 -8.68 6.32 -4.20
N GLU A 48 -7.81 7.30 -4.49
CA GLU A 48 -7.98 8.25 -5.60
C GLU A 48 -8.03 7.57 -6.96
N TRP A 49 -7.29 6.47 -7.14
CA TRP A 49 -7.34 5.65 -8.36
C TRP A 49 -8.55 4.72 -8.45
N GLY A 50 -9.41 4.69 -7.42
CA GLY A 50 -10.67 3.96 -7.43
C GLY A 50 -10.63 2.58 -6.77
N ALA A 51 -9.60 2.27 -5.97
CA ALA A 51 -9.65 1.11 -5.09
C ALA A 51 -10.74 1.32 -4.01
N THR A 52 -11.56 0.30 -3.75
CA THR A 52 -12.70 0.39 -2.83
C THR A 52 -12.52 -0.40 -1.54
N PHE A 53 -11.62 -1.39 -1.52
CA PHE A 53 -11.24 -2.11 -0.30
C PHE A 53 -9.72 -2.06 -0.10
N VAL A 54 -9.27 -1.13 0.73
CA VAL A 54 -7.84 -0.88 0.98
C VAL A 54 -7.49 -1.28 2.41
N ALA A 55 -6.57 -2.23 2.57
CA ALA A 55 -5.98 -2.54 3.87
C ALA A 55 -4.90 -1.49 4.17
N VAL A 56 -5.20 -0.55 5.07
CA VAL A 56 -4.33 0.63 5.36
C VAL A 56 -3.22 0.36 6.36
N GLY A 57 -3.08 -0.87 6.84
CA GLY A 57 -2.10 -1.25 7.85
C GLY A 57 -2.21 -2.73 8.22
N SER A 58 -1.37 -3.13 9.17
CA SER A 58 -1.45 -4.43 9.86
C SER A 58 -1.31 -4.20 11.35
N ASP A 59 -1.91 -5.08 12.14
CA ASP A 59 -1.75 -5.14 13.60
C ASP A 59 -0.27 -5.24 14.01
N VAL A 60 0.52 -6.10 13.37
CA VAL A 60 1.95 -6.25 13.63
C VAL A 60 2.71 -4.97 13.30
N GLY A 61 2.45 -4.35 12.15
CA GLY A 61 3.08 -3.10 11.76
C GLY A 61 2.74 -1.95 12.71
N MET A 62 1.46 -1.84 13.09
CA MET A 62 0.99 -0.85 14.08
C MET A 62 1.65 -1.08 15.43
N PHE A 63 1.66 -2.32 15.93
CA PHE A 63 2.27 -2.68 17.20
C PHE A 63 3.77 -2.34 17.23
N ARG A 64 4.52 -2.75 16.19
CA ARG A 64 5.95 -2.44 16.06
C ARG A 64 6.21 -0.94 16.02
N ASN A 65 5.43 -0.18 15.25
CA ASN A 65 5.67 1.25 15.09
C ASN A 65 5.35 2.02 16.37
N ALA A 66 4.20 1.74 16.98
CA ALA A 66 3.76 2.42 18.19
C ALA A 66 4.65 2.09 19.40
N SER A 67 5.01 0.82 19.59
CA SER A 67 5.89 0.41 20.70
C SER A 67 7.30 0.99 20.57
N GLN A 68 7.88 0.99 19.37
CA GLN A 68 9.17 1.61 19.12
C GLN A 68 9.12 3.13 19.35
N ALA A 69 8.12 3.82 18.79
CA ALA A 69 7.98 5.26 18.97
C ALA A 69 7.80 5.65 20.45
N LEU A 70 7.15 4.79 21.25
CA LEU A 70 7.10 4.97 22.70
C LEU A 70 8.48 4.80 23.33
N CYS A 71 9.24 3.75 23.00
CA CYS A 71 10.61 3.56 23.49
C CYS A 71 11.53 4.73 23.13
N ASP A 72 11.50 5.21 21.89
CA ASP A 72 12.37 6.27 21.37
C ASP A 72 12.18 7.61 22.09
N LYS A 73 11.00 7.85 22.68
CA LYS A 73 10.74 9.06 23.48
C LYS A 73 11.50 9.08 24.81
N PHE A 74 11.93 7.93 25.31
CA PHE A 74 12.55 7.80 26.64
C PHE A 74 13.98 7.24 26.58
N LYS A 75 14.35 6.57 25.49
CA LYS A 75 15.71 6.10 25.27
C LYS A 75 16.49 7.17 24.50
N ARG A 76 17.53 7.71 25.13
CA ARG A 76 18.56 8.54 24.47
C ARG A 76 19.53 7.65 23.73
#